data_AF-A0A9E5I049-F1
#
_entry.id   AF-A0A9E5I049-F1
#
_cell.length_a   1.000
_cell.length_b   1.000
_cell.length_c   1.000
_cell.angle_alpha   90.00
_cell.angle_beta   90.00
_cell.angle_gamma   90.00
#
_symmetry.space_group_name_H-M   'P 1'
#
loop_
_entity.id
_entity.type
_entity.pdbx_description
1 polymer ?
#
loop_
_entity_poly.entity_id
_entity_poly.type
_entity_poly.pdbx_seq_one_letter_code
_entity_poly.pdbx_strand_id
1 'polypeptide(L)'
;MAKQRNDSLARALGQEPTFTEPTKLNLVEALNWYNYNSEDADYKTWLRQYLTQQKSFSKSDIAKATSGDIPRAIAAIARMESRGVVTGESARLVEFVTNAIATSTHVEEEDVEPTNVISIRDRLKESCTPYVTWIDEQIDNFISGKPYDSNVYDYLNGQGCKGAHARIIREAFQFNFDEMARLKDGDPAVVECYEAYGKKTIKVLVAFYEKLEADLAQLEQTKKAARVRKVRKPNVEKMLSKVKYLKESSEFKVGSIHPQKVLGSEQLWVFNTKTRQLGR
;
A
#
# COMPACT_ATOMS: atom_id res chain seq x y z
N MET A 1 15.50 24.15 -7.26
CA MET A 1 14.49 25.23 -7.17
C MET A 1 13.58 25.26 -8.40
N ALA A 2 12.85 24.17 -8.70
CA ALA A 2 12.04 24.09 -9.94
C ALA A 2 10.56 23.72 -9.71
N LYS A 3 10.10 23.55 -8.46
CA LYS A 3 8.74 23.10 -8.13
C LYS A 3 7.75 24.20 -7.70
N GLN A 4 8.18 25.45 -7.64
CA GLN A 4 7.36 26.56 -7.11
C GLN A 4 6.96 27.63 -8.14
N ARG A 5 7.35 27.50 -9.42
CA ARG A 5 7.16 28.57 -10.40
C ARG A 5 5.80 28.59 -11.12
N ASN A 6 4.99 27.53 -11.04
CA ASN A 6 3.76 27.45 -11.83
C ASN A 6 2.47 27.81 -11.08
N ASP A 7 2.47 27.82 -9.74
CA ASP A 7 1.21 27.99 -8.98
C ASP A 7 0.72 29.44 -8.88
N SER A 8 1.65 30.42 -8.96
CA SER A 8 1.30 31.85 -8.90
C SER A 8 0.83 32.42 -10.24
N LEU A 9 1.31 31.90 -11.38
CA LEU A 9 0.90 32.33 -12.72
C LEU A 9 -0.37 31.63 -13.21
N ALA A 10 -0.58 30.36 -12.82
CA ALA A 10 -1.83 29.66 -13.07
C ALA A 10 -3.04 30.36 -12.41
N ARG A 11 -2.84 31.03 -11.27
CA ARG A 11 -3.86 31.90 -10.64
C ARG A 11 -4.11 33.22 -11.38
N ALA A 12 -3.16 33.70 -12.18
CA ALA A 12 -3.24 34.99 -12.87
C ALA A 12 -3.82 34.88 -14.28
N LEU A 13 -3.61 33.76 -14.98
CA LEU A 13 -4.04 33.55 -16.38
C LEU A 13 -5.40 32.85 -16.53
N GLY A 14 -6.01 32.40 -15.44
CA GLY A 14 -7.35 31.78 -15.45
C GLY A 14 -7.37 30.31 -15.88
N GLN A 15 -8.58 29.75 -15.98
CA GLN A 15 -8.81 28.36 -16.40
C GLN A 15 -8.44 28.14 -17.88
N GLU A 16 -8.17 26.88 -18.25
CA GLU A 16 -7.82 26.45 -19.61
C GLU A 16 -8.87 26.98 -20.62
N PRO A 17 -8.47 27.72 -21.67
CA PRO A 17 -9.41 28.34 -22.62
C PRO A 17 -10.29 27.30 -23.33
N THR A 18 -11.60 27.51 -23.29
CA THR A 18 -12.60 26.70 -24.02
C THR A 18 -13.34 27.55 -25.02
N PHE A 19 -13.30 27.19 -26.30
CA PHE A 19 -13.99 27.89 -27.37
C PHE A 19 -14.91 26.95 -28.13
N THR A 20 -16.15 27.37 -28.40
CA THR A 20 -17.09 26.65 -29.27
C THR A 20 -16.82 26.90 -30.75
N GLU A 21 -16.52 28.15 -31.13
CA GLU A 21 -16.07 28.54 -32.46
C GLU A 21 -14.95 29.59 -32.32
N PRO A 22 -13.68 29.18 -32.33
CA PRO A 22 -12.58 30.11 -32.06
C PRO A 22 -12.28 30.99 -33.28
N THR A 23 -12.14 32.30 -33.06
CA THR A 23 -11.48 33.18 -34.03
C THR A 23 -9.96 32.96 -34.01
N LYS A 24 -9.25 33.43 -35.04
CA LYS A 24 -7.78 33.32 -35.10
C LYS A 24 -7.09 33.97 -33.89
N LEU A 25 -7.64 35.05 -33.34
CA LEU A 25 -7.11 35.70 -32.13
C LEU A 25 -7.27 34.81 -30.90
N ASN A 26 -8.43 34.18 -30.73
CA ASN A 26 -8.70 33.25 -29.64
C ASN A 26 -7.76 32.04 -29.66
N LEU A 27 -7.42 31.53 -30.86
CA LEU A 27 -6.43 30.46 -31.01
C LEU A 27 -5.03 30.90 -30.57
N VAL A 28 -4.61 32.12 -30.91
CA VAL A 28 -3.32 32.67 -30.49
C VAL A 28 -3.26 32.84 -28.97
N GLU A 29 -4.33 33.31 -28.35
CA GLU A 29 -4.44 33.42 -26.89
C GLU A 29 -4.36 32.05 -26.20
N ALA A 30 -5.07 31.04 -26.74
CA ALA A 30 -4.96 29.67 -26.22
C ALA A 30 -3.56 29.09 -26.36
N LEU A 31 -2.92 29.24 -27.52
CA LEU A 31 -1.56 28.76 -27.75
C LEU A 31 -0.57 29.43 -26.78
N ASN A 32 -0.73 30.73 -26.52
CA ASN A 32 0.06 31.42 -25.51
C ASN A 32 -0.18 30.85 -24.12
N TRP A 33 -1.44 30.61 -23.72
CA TRP A 33 -1.77 30.01 -22.44
C TRP A 33 -1.09 28.63 -22.27
N TYR A 34 -1.17 27.75 -23.28
CA TYR A 34 -0.51 26.43 -23.24
C TYR A 34 1.02 26.51 -23.24
N ASN A 35 1.62 27.53 -23.84
CA ASN A 35 3.07 27.73 -23.79
C ASN A 35 3.55 28.15 -22.39
N TYR A 36 2.75 28.89 -21.64
CA TYR A 36 3.10 29.37 -20.30
C TYR A 36 2.72 28.41 -19.18
N ASN A 37 1.64 27.64 -19.35
CA ASN A 37 1.04 26.86 -18.27
C ASN A 37 1.26 25.34 -18.41
N SER A 38 2.20 24.90 -19.25
CA SER A 38 2.37 23.47 -19.54
C SER A 38 3.82 23.09 -19.73
N GLU A 39 4.15 21.86 -19.33
CA GLU A 39 5.51 21.33 -19.38
C GLU A 39 5.66 20.35 -20.56
N ASP A 40 6.91 20.04 -20.93
CA ASP A 40 7.19 19.16 -22.07
C ASP A 40 6.63 17.74 -21.90
N ALA A 41 6.43 17.31 -20.65
CA ALA A 41 5.75 16.05 -20.32
C ALA A 41 4.26 16.08 -20.68
N ASP A 42 3.59 17.21 -20.48
CA ASP A 42 2.14 17.35 -20.72
C ASP A 42 1.83 17.26 -22.22
N TYR A 43 2.67 17.87 -23.06
CA TYR A 43 2.50 17.84 -24.53
C TYR A 43 2.51 16.41 -25.10
N LYS A 44 3.36 15.53 -24.58
CA LYS A 44 3.39 14.11 -24.97
C LYS A 44 2.10 13.39 -24.58
N THR A 45 1.56 13.69 -23.40
CA THR A 45 0.31 13.08 -22.94
C THR A 45 -0.89 13.50 -23.80
N TRP A 46 -0.94 14.76 -24.23
CA TRP A 46 -2.04 15.27 -25.04
C TRP A 46 -2.03 14.72 -26.46
N LEU A 47 -0.85 14.62 -27.09
CA LEU A 47 -0.75 13.99 -28.40
C LEU A 47 -1.19 12.52 -28.34
N ARG A 48 -0.78 11.77 -27.30
CA ARG A 48 -1.23 10.39 -27.09
C ARG A 48 -2.74 10.28 -26.92
N GLN A 49 -3.34 11.17 -26.12
CA GLN A 49 -4.79 11.19 -25.91
C GLN A 49 -5.53 11.45 -27.21
N TYR A 50 -5.10 12.43 -28.00
CA TYR A 50 -5.68 12.75 -29.29
C TYR A 50 -5.59 11.56 -30.27
N LEU A 51 -4.40 10.97 -30.42
CA LEU A 51 -4.21 9.83 -31.33
C LEU A 51 -5.00 8.59 -30.89
N THR A 52 -5.20 8.39 -29.58
CA THR A 52 -6.05 7.29 -29.07
C THR A 52 -7.54 7.51 -29.39
N GLN A 53 -7.99 8.76 -29.43
CA GLN A 53 -9.36 9.09 -29.84
C GLN A 53 -9.57 8.91 -31.35
N GLN A 54 -8.53 9.13 -32.16
CA GLN A 54 -8.56 8.84 -33.58
C GLN A 54 -8.32 7.34 -33.83
N LYS A 55 -9.40 6.60 -34.11
CA LYS A 55 -9.38 5.14 -34.38
C LYS A 55 -8.52 4.69 -35.58
N SER A 56 -7.83 5.62 -36.25
CA SER A 56 -7.01 5.38 -37.43
C SER A 56 -5.55 5.03 -37.14
N PHE A 57 -5.08 5.17 -35.89
CA PHE A 57 -3.68 4.89 -35.52
C PHE A 57 -3.58 3.67 -34.60
N SER A 58 -2.62 2.79 -34.87
CA SER A 58 -2.34 1.64 -34.00
C SER A 58 -1.50 2.05 -32.77
N LYS A 59 -1.43 1.18 -31.75
CA LYS A 59 -0.62 1.46 -30.55
C LYS A 59 0.86 1.73 -30.88
N SER A 60 1.38 1.07 -31.92
CA SER A 60 2.74 1.22 -32.41
C SER A 60 3.00 2.55 -33.08
N ASP A 61 2.02 3.03 -33.83
CA ASP A 61 2.08 4.34 -34.47
C ASP A 61 2.07 5.46 -33.42
N ILE A 62 1.30 5.29 -32.34
CA ILE A 62 1.24 6.24 -31.22
C ILE A 62 2.58 6.29 -30.47
N ALA A 63 3.21 5.14 -30.23
CA ALA A 63 4.51 5.06 -29.59
C ALA A 63 5.58 5.76 -30.44
N LYS A 64 5.62 5.48 -31.76
CA LYS A 64 6.54 6.11 -32.72
C LYS A 64 6.33 7.62 -32.80
N ALA A 65 5.09 8.08 -32.98
CA ALA A 65 4.75 9.51 -33.09
C ALA A 65 5.07 10.32 -31.83
N THR A 66 5.12 9.68 -30.66
CA THR A 66 5.34 10.36 -29.36
C THR A 66 6.75 10.17 -28.79
N SER A 67 7.60 9.44 -29.51
CA SER A 67 8.99 9.18 -29.13
C SER A 67 9.91 10.38 -29.35
N GLY A 68 9.71 11.10 -30.44
CA GLY A 68 10.50 12.26 -30.86
C GLY A 68 10.18 13.55 -30.09
N ASP A 69 10.83 14.62 -30.51
CA ASP A 69 10.52 15.98 -30.05
C ASP A 69 9.23 16.47 -30.72
N ILE A 70 8.27 16.93 -29.92
CA ILE A 70 6.95 17.34 -30.39
C ILE A 70 6.88 18.87 -30.27
N PRO A 71 6.67 19.59 -31.38
CA PRO A 71 6.45 21.03 -31.33
C PRO A 71 5.26 21.36 -30.42
N ARG A 72 5.47 22.26 -29.46
CA ARG A 72 4.47 22.65 -28.45
C ARG A 72 3.14 23.10 -29.06
N ALA A 73 3.21 23.81 -30.19
CA ALA A 73 2.02 24.25 -30.93
C ALA A 73 1.15 23.08 -31.40
N ILE A 74 1.77 21.99 -31.90
CA ILE A 74 1.05 20.82 -32.42
C ILE A 74 0.41 20.05 -31.28
N ALA A 75 1.11 19.90 -30.15
CA ALA A 75 0.56 19.26 -28.97
C ALA A 75 -0.60 20.06 -28.34
N ALA A 76 -0.50 21.39 -28.32
CA ALA A 76 -1.58 22.27 -27.86
C ALA A 76 -2.81 22.20 -28.78
N ILE A 77 -2.62 22.13 -30.10
CA ILE A 77 -3.71 21.90 -31.07
C ILE A 77 -4.36 20.53 -30.84
N ALA A 78 -3.56 19.47 -30.65
CA ALA A 78 -4.07 18.13 -30.33
C ALA A 78 -4.93 18.14 -29.06
N ARG A 79 -4.52 18.88 -28.02
CA ARG A 79 -5.29 19.07 -26.79
C ARG A 79 -6.61 19.79 -27.06
N MET A 80 -6.59 20.88 -27.82
CA MET A 80 -7.79 21.64 -28.18
C MET A 80 -8.80 20.80 -28.96
N GLU A 81 -8.33 20.05 -29.97
CA GLU A 81 -9.20 19.19 -30.79
C GLU A 81 -9.74 17.99 -30.00
N SER A 82 -8.94 17.40 -29.09
CA SER A 82 -9.42 16.32 -28.21
C SER A 82 -10.57 16.73 -27.28
N ARG A 83 -10.76 18.04 -27.09
CA ARG A 83 -11.84 18.64 -26.30
C ARG A 83 -13.01 19.14 -27.16
N GLY A 84 -12.96 18.92 -28.48
CA GLY A 84 -14.00 19.31 -29.43
C GLY A 84 -13.90 20.73 -29.98
N VAL A 85 -12.77 21.42 -29.79
CA VAL A 85 -12.53 22.74 -30.41
C VAL A 85 -12.10 22.54 -31.86
N VAL A 86 -12.85 23.10 -32.81
CA VAL A 86 -12.50 23.03 -34.24
C VAL A 86 -11.43 24.08 -34.54
N THR A 87 -10.17 23.65 -34.65
CA THR A 87 -9.03 24.57 -34.88
C THR A 87 -8.79 24.88 -36.36
N GLY A 88 -9.24 24.01 -37.26
CA GLY A 88 -8.95 24.09 -38.70
C GLY A 88 -7.51 23.73 -39.08
N GLU A 89 -6.67 23.34 -38.12
CA GLU A 89 -5.27 22.92 -38.35
C GLU A 89 -5.07 21.40 -38.25
N SER A 90 -6.15 20.62 -38.27
CA SER A 90 -6.10 19.15 -38.20
C SER A 90 -5.22 18.52 -39.30
N ALA A 91 -5.19 19.12 -40.50
CA ALA A 91 -4.31 18.67 -41.59
C ALA A 91 -2.82 18.74 -41.23
N ARG A 92 -2.40 19.81 -40.55
CA ARG A 92 -1.01 20.01 -40.11
C ARG A 92 -0.61 19.04 -39.00
N LEU A 93 -1.56 18.72 -38.12
CA LEU A 93 -1.37 17.74 -37.06
C LEU A 93 -1.20 16.33 -37.65
N VAL A 94 -2.07 15.93 -38.57
CA VAL A 94 -1.98 14.62 -39.24
C VAL A 94 -0.68 14.51 -40.03
N GLU A 95 -0.30 15.54 -40.79
CA GLU A 95 0.97 15.56 -41.54
C GLU A 95 2.19 15.39 -40.63
N PHE A 96 2.19 16.06 -39.47
CA PHE A 96 3.25 15.90 -38.48
C PHE A 96 3.31 14.47 -37.94
N VAL A 97 2.16 13.89 -37.59
CA VAL A 97 2.07 12.52 -37.07
C VAL A 97 2.55 11.52 -38.11
N THR A 98 2.14 11.65 -39.36
CA THR A 98 2.58 10.75 -40.44
C THR A 98 4.08 10.86 -40.70
N ASN A 99 4.64 12.07 -40.67
CA ASN A 99 6.08 12.27 -40.83
C ASN A 99 6.87 11.76 -39.62
N ALA A 100 6.34 11.91 -38.41
CA ALA A 100 6.95 11.39 -37.18
C ALA A 100 6.96 9.85 -37.18
N ILE A 101 5.88 9.21 -37.63
CA ILE A 101 5.82 7.74 -37.79
C ILE A 101 6.83 7.27 -38.85
N ALA A 102 6.90 7.95 -40.00
CA ALA A 102 7.79 7.57 -41.09
C ALA A 102 9.28 7.75 -40.75
N THR A 103 9.62 8.73 -39.92
CA THR A 103 11.00 9.07 -39.54
C THR A 103 11.47 8.34 -38.28
N SER A 104 10.54 7.81 -37.48
CA SER A 104 10.84 7.19 -36.20
C SER A 104 11.64 5.88 -36.36
N THR A 105 12.83 5.84 -35.77
CA THR A 105 13.63 4.62 -35.57
C THR A 105 13.24 3.83 -34.32
N HIS A 106 12.20 4.24 -33.60
CA HIS A 106 11.71 3.55 -32.42
C HIS A 106 11.16 2.17 -32.78
N VAL A 107 11.88 1.13 -32.34
CA VAL A 107 11.39 -0.25 -32.29
C VAL A 107 10.58 -0.37 -31.01
N GLU A 108 9.32 -0.82 -31.10
CA GLU A 108 8.55 -1.13 -29.91
C GLU A 108 9.27 -2.24 -29.13
N GLU A 109 9.59 -1.97 -27.86
CA GLU A 109 9.79 -3.07 -26.91
C GLU A 109 8.43 -3.75 -26.79
N GLU A 110 8.33 -5.00 -27.25
CA GLU A 110 7.13 -5.83 -27.08
C GLU A 110 6.68 -5.72 -25.63
N ASP A 111 5.39 -5.41 -25.43
CA ASP A 111 4.73 -5.40 -24.13
C ASP A 111 5.03 -6.75 -23.45
N VAL A 112 5.97 -6.76 -22.51
CA VAL A 112 6.21 -7.92 -21.66
C VAL A 112 4.90 -8.15 -20.92
N GLU A 113 4.21 -9.25 -21.24
CA GLU A 113 2.97 -9.65 -20.58
C GLU A 113 3.09 -9.42 -19.07
N PRO A 114 2.06 -8.86 -18.39
CA PRO A 114 2.18 -8.50 -16.99
C PRO A 114 2.58 -9.74 -16.21
N THR A 115 3.85 -9.76 -15.76
CA THR A 115 4.37 -10.84 -14.94
C THR A 115 3.38 -11.09 -13.82
N ASN A 116 2.85 -12.31 -13.75
CA ASN A 116 1.74 -12.67 -12.88
C ASN A 116 2.06 -12.18 -11.45
N VAL A 117 1.37 -11.12 -10.99
CA VAL A 117 1.65 -10.54 -9.67
C VAL A 117 1.05 -11.49 -8.63
N ILE A 118 1.82 -12.51 -8.26
CA ILE A 118 1.44 -13.50 -7.25
C ILE A 118 1.04 -12.73 -5.99
N SER A 119 -0.21 -12.93 -5.55
CA SER A 119 -0.76 -12.17 -4.43
C SER A 119 0.04 -12.43 -3.16
N ILE A 120 0.04 -11.47 -2.23
CA ILE A 120 0.74 -11.62 -0.95
C ILE A 120 0.24 -12.87 -0.19
N ARG A 121 -1.03 -13.24 -0.35
CA ARG A 121 -1.60 -14.46 0.24
C ARG A 121 -1.01 -15.72 -0.37
N ASP A 122 -0.84 -15.74 -1.68
CA ASP A 122 -0.31 -16.91 -2.39
C ASP A 122 1.17 -17.08 -2.10
N ARG A 123 1.94 -15.99 -2.00
CA ARG A 123 3.34 -16.06 -1.53
C ARG A 123 3.46 -16.60 -0.10
N LEU A 124 2.53 -16.24 0.77
CA LEU A 124 2.53 -16.72 2.15
C LEU A 124 2.17 -18.20 2.23
N LYS A 125 1.27 -18.69 1.35
CA LYS A 125 0.99 -20.12 1.21
C LYS A 125 2.20 -20.87 0.68
N GLU A 126 2.84 -20.34 -0.36
CA GLU A 126 4.06 -20.92 -0.94
C GLU A 126 5.20 -21.02 0.09
N SER A 127 5.34 -20.01 0.95
CA SER A 127 6.32 -20.07 2.04
C SER A 127 5.95 -21.07 3.14
N CYS A 128 4.71 -21.56 3.20
CA CYS A 128 4.28 -22.60 4.12
C CYS A 128 4.54 -24.02 3.59
N THR A 129 4.64 -24.20 2.27
CA THR A 129 4.92 -25.48 1.62
C THR A 129 6.06 -26.27 2.30
N PRO A 130 7.26 -25.72 2.57
CA PRO A 130 8.33 -26.48 3.21
C PRO A 130 8.03 -26.91 4.65
N TYR A 131 7.16 -26.20 5.37
CA TYR A 131 6.73 -26.59 6.71
C TYR A 131 5.75 -27.76 6.65
N VAL A 132 4.79 -27.70 5.72
CA VAL A 132 3.81 -28.77 5.50
C VAL A 132 4.51 -30.05 5.07
N THR A 133 5.42 -29.97 4.10
CA THR A 133 6.17 -31.13 3.60
C THR A 133 6.99 -31.81 4.69
N TRP A 134 7.58 -31.02 5.61
CA TRP A 134 8.33 -31.59 6.73
C TRP A 134 7.42 -32.30 7.73
N ILE A 135 6.24 -31.74 8.02
CA ILE A 135 5.25 -32.37 8.90
C ILE A 135 4.74 -33.67 8.27
N ASP A 136 4.43 -33.68 6.98
CA ASP A 136 4.04 -34.87 6.23
C ASP A 136 5.14 -35.94 6.27
N GLU A 137 6.41 -35.55 6.10
CA GLU A 137 7.54 -36.46 6.22
C GLU A 137 7.62 -37.11 7.62
N GLN A 138 7.33 -36.36 8.69
CA GLN A 138 7.30 -36.93 10.05
C GLN A 138 6.14 -37.93 10.21
N ILE A 139 4.99 -37.65 9.61
CA ILE A 139 3.84 -38.56 9.62
C ILE A 139 4.17 -39.85 8.83
N ASP A 140 4.75 -39.71 7.64
CA ASP A 140 5.17 -40.84 6.81
C ASP A 140 6.24 -41.68 7.50
N ASN A 141 7.18 -41.04 8.19
CA ASN A 141 8.19 -41.72 8.99
C ASN A 141 7.55 -42.50 10.14
N PHE A 142 6.57 -41.91 10.83
CA PHE A 142 5.80 -42.60 11.86
C PHE A 142 5.07 -43.85 11.31
N ILE A 143 4.36 -43.71 10.19
CA ILE A 143 3.62 -44.81 9.55
C ILE A 143 4.58 -45.90 9.06
N SER A 144 5.72 -45.52 8.50
CA SER A 144 6.76 -46.43 8.00
C SER A 144 7.59 -47.08 9.12
N GLY A 145 7.38 -46.71 10.39
CA GLY A 145 8.16 -47.19 11.54
C GLY A 145 9.60 -46.68 11.57
N LYS A 146 9.90 -45.59 10.85
CA LYS A 146 11.19 -44.89 10.89
C LYS A 146 11.25 -43.94 12.08
N PRO A 147 12.45 -43.53 12.51
CA PRO A 147 12.59 -42.45 13.48
C PRO A 147 11.87 -41.20 12.99
N TYR A 148 11.04 -40.61 13.85
CA TYR A 148 10.30 -39.38 13.56
C TYR A 148 10.48 -38.40 14.72
N ASP A 149 10.45 -37.11 14.42
CA ASP A 149 10.44 -36.07 15.43
C ASP A 149 9.00 -35.75 15.86
N SER A 150 8.75 -35.80 17.16
CA SER A 150 7.44 -35.47 17.73
C SER A 150 7.36 -34.01 18.20
N ASN A 151 8.46 -33.25 18.14
CA ASN A 151 8.53 -31.88 18.63
C ASN A 151 8.45 -30.88 17.46
N VAL A 152 7.24 -30.76 16.92
CA VAL A 152 6.96 -29.89 15.77
C VAL A 152 7.12 -28.41 16.14
N TYR A 153 6.78 -28.03 17.37
CA TYR A 153 6.96 -26.65 17.85
C TYR A 153 8.39 -26.14 17.70
N ASP A 154 9.38 -26.89 18.18
CA ASP A 154 10.78 -26.44 18.18
C ASP A 154 11.33 -26.30 16.77
N TYR A 155 10.99 -27.24 15.87
CA TYR A 155 11.34 -27.15 14.46
C TYR A 155 10.72 -25.92 13.79
N LEU A 156 9.40 -25.74 13.91
CA LEU A 156 8.69 -24.62 13.30
C LEU A 156 9.19 -23.28 13.84
N ASN A 157 9.40 -23.17 15.14
CA ASN A 157 9.92 -21.96 15.76
C ASN A 157 11.37 -21.68 15.32
N GLY A 158 12.22 -22.72 15.23
CA GLY A 158 13.60 -22.64 14.75
C GLY A 158 13.71 -22.20 13.29
N GLN A 159 12.79 -22.64 12.43
CA GLN A 159 12.71 -22.24 11.03
C GLN A 159 12.03 -20.87 10.81
N GLY A 160 11.72 -20.15 11.89
CA GLY A 160 11.17 -18.79 11.81
C GLY A 160 9.68 -18.73 11.47
N CYS A 161 8.93 -19.83 11.68
CA CYS A 161 7.49 -19.86 11.50
C CYS A 161 6.83 -18.76 12.34
N LYS A 162 5.96 -17.97 11.70
CA LYS A 162 5.20 -16.88 12.36
C LYS A 162 3.75 -17.35 12.55
N GLY A 163 3.01 -16.74 13.48
CA GLY A 163 1.59 -17.08 13.69
C GLY A 163 0.71 -17.04 12.45
N ALA A 164 1.04 -16.21 11.44
CA ALA A 164 0.34 -16.22 10.15
C ALA A 164 0.57 -17.51 9.34
N HIS A 165 1.78 -18.09 9.40
CA HIS A 165 2.10 -19.38 8.79
C HIS A 165 1.42 -20.51 9.56
N ALA A 166 1.45 -20.47 10.91
CA ALA A 166 0.79 -21.47 11.75
C ALA A 166 -0.71 -21.62 11.43
N ARG A 167 -1.41 -20.50 11.17
CA ARG A 167 -2.81 -20.53 10.74
C ARG A 167 -3.01 -21.25 9.39
N ILE A 168 -2.14 -20.99 8.42
CA ILE A 168 -2.22 -21.63 7.09
C ILE A 168 -1.88 -23.12 7.18
N ILE A 169 -0.89 -23.48 8.00
CA ILE A 169 -0.54 -24.89 8.25
C ILE A 169 -1.72 -25.60 8.93
N ARG A 170 -2.37 -24.98 9.92
CA ARG A 170 -3.58 -25.53 10.55
C ARG A 170 -4.69 -25.77 9.52
N GLU A 171 -4.94 -24.81 8.63
CA GLU A 171 -5.92 -24.94 7.54
C GLU A 171 -5.58 -26.12 6.60
N ALA A 172 -4.29 -26.37 6.34
CA ALA A 172 -3.85 -27.49 5.50
C ALA A 172 -4.13 -28.86 6.13
N PHE A 173 -3.95 -28.99 7.45
CA PHE A 173 -4.16 -30.24 8.19
C PHE A 173 -5.55 -30.39 8.81
N GLN A 174 -6.48 -29.47 8.54
CA GLN A 174 -7.82 -29.47 9.15
C GLN A 174 -8.56 -30.79 8.92
N PHE A 175 -8.46 -31.36 7.71
CA PHE A 175 -9.06 -32.64 7.39
C PHE A 175 -8.54 -33.76 8.30
N ASN A 176 -7.22 -33.81 8.52
CA ASN A 176 -6.60 -34.80 9.40
C ASN A 176 -7.02 -34.61 10.86
N PHE A 177 -7.09 -33.38 11.35
CA PHE A 177 -7.56 -33.12 12.72
C PHE A 177 -9.01 -33.58 12.92
N ASP A 178 -9.89 -33.26 11.97
CA ASP A 178 -11.29 -33.67 12.01
C ASP A 178 -11.44 -35.20 11.92
N GLU A 179 -10.64 -35.86 11.08
CA GLU A 179 -10.62 -37.33 10.97
C GLU A 179 -10.15 -37.99 12.26
N MET A 180 -9.06 -37.50 12.86
CA MET A 180 -8.55 -38.02 14.14
C MET A 180 -9.55 -37.82 15.28
N ALA A 181 -10.30 -36.71 15.29
CA ALA A 181 -11.38 -36.49 16.25
C ALA A 181 -12.51 -37.52 16.08
N ARG A 182 -12.95 -37.80 14.85
CA ARG A 182 -13.96 -38.83 14.55
C ARG A 182 -13.48 -40.24 14.90
N LEU A 183 -12.20 -40.53 14.66
CA LEU A 183 -11.57 -41.80 15.04
C LEU A 183 -11.59 -41.99 16.56
N LYS A 184 -11.40 -40.90 17.32
CA LYS A 184 -11.49 -40.91 18.79
C LYS A 184 -12.91 -41.09 19.30
N ASP A 185 -13.88 -40.48 18.62
CA ASP A 185 -15.32 -40.63 18.92
C ASP A 185 -15.87 -42.02 18.55
N GLY A 186 -15.12 -42.78 17.74
CA GLY A 186 -15.46 -44.15 17.36
C GLY A 186 -16.45 -44.22 16.20
N ASP A 187 -16.39 -43.26 15.26
CA ASP A 187 -17.18 -43.30 14.03
C ASP A 187 -16.88 -44.60 13.24
N PRO A 188 -17.87 -45.47 12.99
CA PRO A 188 -17.67 -46.76 12.34
C PRO A 188 -16.93 -46.67 11.00
N ALA A 189 -17.23 -45.65 10.19
CA ALA A 189 -16.64 -45.49 8.86
C ALA A 189 -15.15 -45.15 8.93
N VAL A 190 -14.75 -44.36 9.93
CA VAL A 190 -13.34 -43.98 10.12
C VAL A 190 -12.59 -45.11 10.79
N VAL A 191 -13.19 -45.79 11.78
CA VAL A 191 -12.56 -46.93 12.44
C VAL A 191 -12.20 -48.03 11.43
N GLU A 192 -13.08 -48.33 10.47
CA GLU A 192 -12.82 -49.27 9.37
C GLU A 192 -11.55 -48.92 8.59
N CYS A 193 -11.36 -47.64 8.24
CA CYS A 193 -10.18 -47.16 7.52
C CYS A 193 -8.86 -47.40 8.28
N TYR A 194 -8.92 -47.49 9.61
CA TYR A 194 -7.75 -47.67 10.47
C TYR A 194 -7.60 -49.08 11.04
N GLU A 195 -8.45 -50.06 10.66
CA GLU A 195 -8.40 -51.44 11.20
C GLU A 195 -7.07 -52.16 10.94
N ALA A 196 -6.42 -51.86 9.82
CA ALA A 196 -5.11 -52.39 9.49
C ALA A 196 -4.02 -51.95 10.50
N TYR A 197 -4.24 -50.84 11.20
CA TYR A 197 -3.33 -50.33 12.20
C TYR A 197 -3.65 -50.91 13.58
N GLY A 198 -2.61 -51.31 14.32
CA GLY A 198 -2.78 -51.77 15.69
C GLY A 198 -3.32 -50.66 16.62
N LYS A 199 -4.13 -51.03 17.62
CA LYS A 199 -4.71 -50.09 18.60
C LYS A 199 -3.68 -49.18 19.29
N LYS A 200 -2.44 -49.65 19.46
CA LYS A 200 -1.33 -48.85 20.01
C LYS A 200 -0.89 -47.76 19.03
N THR A 201 -0.71 -48.12 17.77
CA THR A 201 -0.31 -47.21 16.69
C THR A 201 -1.35 -46.11 16.49
N ILE A 202 -2.64 -46.47 16.47
CA ILE A 202 -3.75 -45.50 16.39
C ILE A 202 -3.68 -44.47 17.53
N LYS A 203 -3.46 -44.93 18.76
CA LYS A 203 -3.34 -44.01 19.92
C LYS A 203 -2.16 -43.05 19.78
N VAL A 204 -1.02 -43.51 19.28
CA VAL A 204 0.15 -42.64 19.08
C VAL A 204 -0.09 -41.66 17.93
N LEU A 205 -0.77 -42.09 16.86
CA LEU A 205 -1.16 -41.22 15.74
C LEU A 205 -2.09 -40.08 16.20
N VAL A 206 -3.15 -40.42 16.93
CA VAL A 206 -4.08 -39.43 17.50
C VAL A 206 -3.33 -38.46 18.42
N ALA A 207 -2.46 -38.97 19.31
CA ALA A 207 -1.66 -38.13 20.18
C ALA A 207 -0.68 -37.21 19.42
N PHE A 208 -0.15 -37.66 18.27
CA PHE A 208 0.69 -36.83 17.42
C PHE A 208 -0.09 -35.66 16.84
N TYR A 209 -1.27 -35.90 16.27
CA TYR A 209 -2.12 -34.83 15.71
C TYR A 209 -2.66 -33.87 16.79
N GLU A 210 -3.04 -34.37 17.96
CA GLU A 210 -3.44 -33.53 19.10
C GLU A 210 -2.28 -32.61 19.54
N LYS A 211 -1.05 -33.14 19.57
CA LYS A 211 0.14 -32.35 19.90
C LYS A 211 0.46 -31.33 18.80
N LEU A 212 0.36 -31.72 17.54
CA LEU A 212 0.56 -30.82 16.39
C LEU A 212 -0.42 -29.64 16.46
N GLU A 213 -1.69 -29.88 16.75
CA GLU A 213 -2.70 -28.83 16.88
C GLU A 213 -2.37 -27.86 18.04
N ALA A 214 -1.93 -28.41 19.18
CA ALA A 214 -1.51 -27.62 20.34
C ALA A 214 -0.26 -26.75 20.04
N ASP A 215 0.74 -27.32 19.37
CA ASP A 215 1.98 -26.64 18.97
C ASP A 215 1.66 -25.47 18.01
N LEU A 216 0.79 -25.69 17.03
CA LEU A 216 0.32 -24.64 16.11
C LEU A 216 -0.45 -23.54 16.86
N ALA A 217 -1.32 -23.90 17.82
CA ALA A 217 -2.04 -22.95 18.66
C ALA A 217 -1.10 -22.09 19.51
N GLN A 218 -0.03 -22.68 20.04
CA GLN A 218 0.99 -21.97 20.80
C GLN A 218 1.72 -20.96 19.90
N LEU A 219 2.17 -21.35 18.71
CA LEU A 219 2.86 -20.45 17.77
C LEU A 219 2.01 -19.24 17.35
N GLU A 220 0.69 -19.41 17.24
CA GLU A 220 -0.24 -18.30 16.99
C GLU A 220 -0.29 -17.29 18.14
N GLN A 221 -0.10 -17.75 19.39
CA GLN A 221 -0.22 -16.93 20.60
C GLN A 221 1.09 -16.28 21.04
N THR A 222 2.24 -16.94 20.85
CA THR A 222 3.56 -16.53 21.40
C THR A 222 3.94 -15.08 21.03
N LYS A 223 3.55 -14.58 19.85
CA LYS A 223 3.86 -13.18 19.44
C LYS A 223 2.81 -12.14 19.83
N LYS A 224 1.60 -12.54 20.20
CA LYS A 224 0.60 -11.60 20.78
C LYS A 224 1.06 -11.12 22.16
N ALA A 225 1.65 -12.01 22.95
CA ALA A 225 2.18 -11.71 24.29
C ALA A 225 3.40 -10.77 24.26
N ALA A 226 4.21 -10.80 23.20
CA ALA A 226 5.44 -10.01 23.08
C ALA A 226 5.24 -8.56 22.59
N ARG A 227 4.00 -8.06 22.42
CA ARG A 227 3.77 -6.64 22.15
C ARG A 227 4.07 -5.83 23.42
N VAL A 228 5.34 -5.44 23.59
CA VAL A 228 5.76 -4.45 24.60
C VAL A 228 4.86 -3.23 24.45
N ARG A 229 4.03 -2.99 25.47
CA ARG A 229 3.07 -1.89 25.48
C ARG A 229 3.88 -0.59 25.41
N LYS A 230 3.74 0.16 24.31
CA LYS A 230 4.34 1.51 24.21
C LYS A 230 3.97 2.28 25.48
N VAL A 231 4.97 2.75 26.22
CA VAL A 231 4.77 3.55 27.42
C VAL A 231 3.90 4.74 27.01
N ARG A 232 2.69 4.80 27.57
CA ARG A 232 1.76 5.90 27.26
C ARG A 232 2.39 7.19 27.78
N LYS A 233 2.41 8.24 26.95
CA LYS A 233 2.83 9.57 27.41
C LYS A 233 2.02 9.93 28.67
N PRO A 234 2.65 10.50 29.72
CA PRO A 234 1.94 10.85 30.95
C PRO A 234 0.75 11.77 30.65
N ASN A 235 -0.38 11.56 31.33
CA ASN A 235 -1.54 12.45 31.19
C ASN A 235 -1.14 13.86 31.65
N VAL A 236 -1.38 14.87 30.81
CA VAL A 236 -1.06 16.28 31.05
C VAL A 236 -1.66 16.79 32.36
N GLU A 237 -2.87 16.34 32.71
CA GLU A 237 -3.53 16.69 33.97
C GLU A 237 -2.81 16.14 35.19
N LYS A 238 -2.23 14.93 35.09
CA LYS A 238 -1.42 14.36 36.18
C LYS A 238 -0.12 15.14 36.37
N MET A 239 0.49 15.61 35.28
CA MET A 239 1.71 16.43 35.34
C MET A 239 1.45 17.80 35.99
N LEU A 240 0.31 18.42 35.70
CA LEU A 240 -0.02 19.77 36.18
C LEU A 240 -0.67 19.80 37.56
N SER A 241 -1.09 18.65 38.10
CA SER A 241 -1.76 18.53 39.41
C SER A 241 -0.98 19.13 40.59
N LYS A 242 0.36 19.25 40.47
CA LYS A 242 1.23 19.78 41.52
C LYS A 242 1.57 21.26 41.36
N VAL A 243 1.17 21.91 40.27
CA VAL A 243 1.47 23.32 40.00
C VAL A 243 0.51 24.20 40.80
N LYS A 244 1.03 24.93 41.78
CA LYS A 244 0.26 25.91 42.56
C LYS A 244 0.28 27.26 41.84
N TYR A 245 -0.89 27.79 41.51
CA TYR A 245 -1.03 29.12 40.93
C TYR A 245 -2.31 29.78 41.46
N LEU A 246 -2.31 31.11 41.51
CA LEU A 246 -3.47 31.88 41.93
C LEU A 246 -4.33 32.16 40.68
N LYS A 247 -5.61 31.77 40.67
CA LYS A 247 -6.46 31.92 39.48
C LYS A 247 -6.67 33.38 39.11
N GLU A 248 -7.00 34.22 40.09
CA GLU A 248 -7.24 35.65 39.91
C GLU A 248 -6.76 36.40 41.15
N SER A 249 -6.19 37.59 40.95
CA SER A 249 -5.85 38.53 42.02
C SER A 249 -6.70 39.78 41.88
N SER A 250 -7.62 40.01 42.83
CA SER A 250 -8.51 41.18 42.85
C SER A 250 -7.76 42.48 43.16
N GLU A 251 -6.67 42.41 43.94
CA GLU A 251 -5.84 43.56 44.34
C GLU A 251 -5.11 44.19 43.14
N PHE A 252 -4.59 43.37 42.24
CA PHE A 252 -3.86 43.84 41.05
C PHE A 252 -4.67 43.72 39.75
N LYS A 253 -5.91 43.21 39.82
CA LYS A 253 -6.79 42.94 38.67
C LYS A 253 -6.11 42.09 37.58
N VAL A 254 -5.31 41.10 37.97
CA VAL A 254 -4.60 40.19 37.06
C VAL A 254 -5.17 38.78 37.16
N GLY A 255 -5.49 38.17 36.02
CA GLY A 255 -5.90 36.77 35.90
C GLY A 255 -4.75 35.88 35.41
N SER A 256 -4.57 34.71 36.02
CA SER A 256 -3.52 33.76 35.62
C SER A 256 -3.98 32.84 34.49
N ILE A 257 -3.04 32.48 33.62
CA ILE A 257 -3.27 31.54 32.53
C ILE A 257 -3.38 30.11 33.07
N HIS A 258 -4.26 29.30 32.49
CA HIS A 258 -4.39 27.89 32.87
C HIS A 258 -3.07 27.13 32.60
N PRO A 259 -2.55 26.31 33.54
CA PRO A 259 -1.25 25.64 33.42
C PRO A 259 -1.09 24.74 32.19
N GLN A 260 -2.18 24.29 31.59
CA GLN A 260 -2.14 23.52 30.33
C GLN A 260 -1.58 24.33 29.16
N LYS A 261 -1.84 25.63 29.11
CA LYS A 261 -1.34 26.50 28.03
C LYS A 261 0.14 26.86 28.21
N VAL A 262 0.69 26.64 29.40
CA VAL A 262 2.11 26.86 29.70
C VAL A 262 2.98 25.76 29.08
N LEU A 263 2.44 24.54 28.95
CA LEU A 263 3.15 23.43 28.33
C LEU A 263 3.30 23.67 26.81
N GLY A 264 4.54 23.88 26.37
CA GLY A 264 4.88 24.18 24.97
C GLY A 264 5.03 25.66 24.65
N SER A 265 4.91 26.55 25.65
CA SER A 265 5.25 27.97 25.49
C SER A 265 6.77 28.19 25.53
N GLU A 266 7.31 29.09 24.72
CA GLU A 266 8.75 29.40 24.69
C GLU A 266 9.21 30.25 25.88
N GLN A 267 8.34 31.11 26.42
CA GLN A 267 8.64 31.98 27.57
C GLN A 267 7.40 32.13 28.46
N LEU A 268 7.61 32.18 29.78
CA LEU A 268 6.54 32.33 30.78
C LEU A 268 6.90 33.45 31.75
N TRP A 269 6.10 34.53 31.74
CA TRP A 269 6.24 35.60 32.72
C TRP A 269 5.40 35.30 33.95
N VAL A 270 6.02 35.36 35.13
CA VAL A 270 5.37 35.07 36.42
C VAL A 270 5.38 36.32 37.29
N PHE A 271 4.23 36.70 37.83
CA PHE A 271 4.10 37.81 38.75
C PHE A 271 3.84 37.30 40.17
N ASN A 272 4.67 37.70 41.13
CA ASN A 272 4.47 37.37 42.54
C ASN A 272 3.74 38.50 43.26
N THR A 273 2.51 38.24 43.71
CA THR A 273 1.68 39.23 44.39
C THR A 273 2.23 39.67 45.75
N LYS A 274 3.05 38.85 46.42
CA LYS A 274 3.63 39.17 47.74
C LYS A 274 4.86 40.07 47.63
N THR A 275 5.77 39.76 46.69
CA THR A 275 7.03 40.52 46.53
C THR A 275 6.92 41.63 45.49
N ARG A 276 5.82 41.67 44.72
CA ARG A 276 5.54 42.65 43.65
C ARG A 276 6.62 42.66 42.56
N GLN A 277 7.24 41.51 42.32
CA GLN A 277 8.30 41.33 41.32
C GLN A 277 7.79 40.51 40.13
N LEU A 278 8.28 40.88 38.95
CA LEU A 278 8.05 40.16 37.70
C LEU A 278 9.26 39.26 37.42
N GLY A 279 9.02 37.96 37.22
CA GLY A 279 10.00 36.99 36.77
C GLY A 279 9.73 36.56 35.33
N ARG A 280 10.79 36.16 34.63
CA ARG A 280 10.75 35.59 33.26
C ARG A 280 11.20 34.13 33.29
#